data_AF-A0A1Q4AE56-F1
#
_entry.id   AF-A0A1Q4AE56-F1
#
_cell.length_a   1.000
_cell.length_b   1.000
_cell.length_c   1.000
_cell.angle_alpha   90.00
_cell.angle_beta   90.00
_cell.angle_gamma   90.00
#
_symmetry.space_group_name_H-M   'P 1'
#
loop_
_entity.id
_entity.type
_entity.pdbx_description
1 polymer ?
#
loop_
_entity_poly.entity_id
_entity_poly.type
_entity_poly.pdbx_seq_one_letter_code
_entity_poly.pdbx_strand_id
1 'polypeptide(L)' 'MQIGELLPWAIFGGLLLLLAIYFVGAEEGATSMISGMYVHEFVHDGRHLLGFPCH' A
#
# COMPACT_ATOMS: atom_id res chain seq x y z
N MET A 1 24.23 -16.94 25.71
CA MET A 1 23.69 -17.00 24.35
C MET A 1 24.47 -15.99 23.54
N GLN A 2 25.34 -16.43 22.64
CA GLN A 2 26.21 -15.52 21.89
C GLN A 2 25.41 -14.89 20.74
N ILE A 3 25.59 -13.59 20.51
CA ILE A 3 24.90 -12.83 19.45
C ILE A 3 25.12 -13.48 18.06
N GLY A 4 26.26 -14.16 17.86
CA GLY A 4 26.57 -14.87 16.62
C GLY A 4 25.60 -16.00 16.25
N GLU A 5 24.92 -16.61 17.22
CA GLU A 5 23.92 -17.66 16.97
C GLU A 5 22.57 -17.09 16.51
N LEU A 6 22.26 -15.85 16.93
CA LEU A 6 21.02 -15.16 16.61
C LEU A 6 21.08 -14.43 15.26
N LEU A 7 22.29 -14.06 14.82
CA LEU A 7 22.53 -13.31 13.59
C LEU A 7 21.92 -13.95 12.33
N PRO A 8 22.09 -15.26 12.03
CA PRO A 8 21.46 -15.86 10.86
C PRO A 8 19.92 -15.88 10.93
N TRP A 9 19.36 -16.09 12.12
CA TRP A 9 17.91 -16.06 12.33
C TRP A 9 17.32 -14.66 12.20
N ALA A 10 18.04 -13.63 12.69
CA ALA A 10 17.65 -12.24 12.53
C ALA A 10 17.66 -11.81 11.05
N ILE A 11 18.66 -12.23 10.27
CA ILE A 11 18.72 -11.99 8.83
C ILE A 11 17.56 -12.69 8.12
N PHE A 12 17.32 -13.97 8.42
CA PHE A 12 16.23 -14.74 7.83
C PHE A 12 14.86 -14.12 8.15
N GLY A 13 14.62 -13.77 9.41
CA GLY A 13 13.39 -13.08 9.83
C GLY A 13 13.24 -11.70 9.18
N GLY A 14 14.33 -10.94 9.06
CA GLY A 14 14.34 -9.65 8.38
C GLY A 14 14.00 -9.77 6.89
N LEU A 15 14.51 -10.78 6.20
CA LEU A 15 14.18 -11.05 4.80
C LEU A 15 12.70 -11.42 4.63
N LEU A 16 12.15 -12.27 5.51
CA LEU A 16 10.73 -12.60 5.50
C LEU A 16 9.84 -11.40 5.79
N LEU A 17 10.25 -10.52 6.71
CA LEU A 17 9.54 -9.28 7.01
C LEU A 17 9.52 -8.35 5.79
N LEU A 18 10.66 -8.16 5.12
CA LEU A 18 10.73 -7.35 3.90
C LEU A 18 9.86 -7.93 2.79
N LEU A 19 9.84 -9.27 2.65
CA LEU A 19 8.97 -9.95 1.70
C LEU A 19 7.49 -9.72 2.02
N ALA A 20 7.10 -9.83 3.30
CA ALA A 20 5.74 -9.54 3.75
C ALA A 20 5.34 -8.08 3.48
N ILE A 21 6.23 -7.11 3.78
CA ILE A 21 6.00 -5.69 3.48
C ILE A 21 5.86 -5.46 1.97
N TYR A 22 6.66 -6.15 1.15
CA TYR A 22 6.54 -6.06 -0.31
C TYR A 22 5.18 -6.57 -0.80
N PHE A 23 4.73 -7.73 -0.33
CA PHE A 23 3.42 -8.26 -0.72
C PHE A 23 2.28 -7.37 -0.25
N VAL A 24 2.25 -7.03 1.05
CA VAL A 24 1.23 -6.14 1.64
C VAL A 24 1.23 -4.77 0.97
N GLY A 25 2.40 -4.19 0.69
CA GLY A 25 2.52 -2.91 0.01
C GLY A 25 2.14 -2.96 -1.47
N ALA A 26 2.45 -4.06 -2.16
CA ALA A 26 2.08 -4.26 -3.56
C ALA A 26 0.59 -4.54 -3.73
N GLU A 27 -0.03 -5.30 -2.84
CA GLU A 27 -1.48 -5.55 -2.85
C GLU A 27 -2.27 -4.32 -2.42
N GLU A 28 -1.87 -3.60 -1.37
CA GLU A 28 -2.47 -2.31 -0.98
C GLU A 28 -2.20 -1.21 -2.03
N GLY A 29 -1.06 -1.25 -2.72
CA GLY A 29 -0.77 -0.38 -3.85
C GLY A 29 -1.67 -0.64 -5.06
N ALA A 30 -1.91 -1.91 -5.40
CA ALA A 30 -2.82 -2.28 -6.48
C ALA A 30 -4.29 -1.97 -6.12
N THR A 31 -4.72 -2.23 -4.89
CA THR A 31 -6.10 -1.99 -4.46
C THR A 31 -6.37 -0.51 -4.16
N SER A 32 -5.40 0.27 -3.66
CA SER A 32 -5.57 1.73 -3.49
C SER A 32 -5.60 2.47 -4.83
N MET A 33 -4.82 2.02 -5.83
CA MET A 33 -4.89 2.55 -7.20
C MET A 33 -6.24 2.28 -7.85
N ILE A 34 -6.83 1.10 -7.63
CA ILE A 34 -8.13 0.71 -8.18
C ILE A 34 -9.30 1.36 -7.42
N SER A 35 -9.25 1.35 -6.08
CA SER A 35 -10.36 1.85 -5.24
C SER A 35 -10.41 3.38 -5.17
N GLY A 36 -9.24 4.04 -5.19
CA GLY A 36 -9.15 5.50 -5.15
C GLY A 36 -9.50 6.16 -6.48
N MET A 37 -8.96 5.69 -7.60
CA MET A 37 -9.08 6.39 -8.88
C MET A 37 -10.50 6.41 -9.44
N TYR A 38 -11.20 5.26 -9.45
CA TYR A 38 -12.55 5.19 -10.00
C TYR A 38 -13.57 5.97 -9.16
N VAL A 39 -13.47 5.88 -7.84
CA VAL A 39 -14.34 6.63 -6.92
C VAL A 39 -14.00 8.12 -6.95
N HIS A 40 -12.72 8.48 -7.00
CA HIS A 40 -12.28 9.86 -7.07
C HIS A 40 -12.78 10.53 -8.36
N GLU A 41 -12.66 9.88 -9.51
CA GLU A 41 -13.13 10.42 -10.79
C GLU A 41 -14.67 10.47 -10.85
N PHE A 42 -15.37 9.44 -10.37
CA PHE A 42 -16.83 9.44 -10.28
C PHE A 42 -17.37 10.59 -9.40
N VAL A 43 -16.78 10.82 -8.23
CA VAL A 43 -17.19 11.90 -7.32
C VAL A 43 -16.77 13.27 -7.86
N HIS A 44 -15.60 13.35 -8.48
CA HIS A 44 -15.10 14.56 -9.12
C HIS A 44 -16.00 15.00 -10.28
N ASP A 45 -16.39 14.06 -11.15
CA ASP A 45 -17.30 14.30 -12.27
C ASP A 45 -18.73 14.55 -11.80
N GLY A 46 -19.19 13.86 -10.75
CA GLY A 46 -20.48 14.12 -10.12
C GLY A 46 -20.59 15.55 -9.59
N ARG A 47 -19.52 16.08 -9.00
CA ARG A 47 -19.45 17.48 -8.55
C ARG A 47 -19.54 18.46 -9.72
N HIS A 48 -18.85 18.18 -10.84
CA HIS A 48 -18.96 18.95 -12.08
C HIS A 48 -20.37 18.93 -12.67
N LEU A 49 -21.01 17.75 -12.76
CA LEU A 49 -22.36 17.59 -13.30
C LEU A 49 -23.41 18.33 -12.48
N LEU A 50 -23.23 18.38 -11.16
CA LEU A 50 -24.12 19.10 -10.25
C LEU A 50 -23.81 20.61 -10.17
N GLY A 51 -22.87 21.12 -10.98
CA GLY A 51 -22.54 22.54 -11.08
C GLY A 51 -21.75 23.09 -9.89
N PHE A 52 -21.26 22.22 -9.00
CA PHE A 52 -20.41 22.63 -7.89
C PHE A 52 -19.00 22.93 -8.42
N PRO A 53 -18.45 24.12 -8.17
CA PRO A 53 -17.11 24.45 -8.60
C PRO A 53 -16.08 23.58 -7.86
N CYS A 54 -15.15 23.02 -8.62
CA CYS A 54 -13.88 22.52 -8.12
C CYS A 54 -12.92 23.71 -8.15
N HIS A 55 -12.33 24.06 -7.00
CA HIS A 55 -11.36 25.14 -6.77
C HIS A 55 -11.08 26.11 -7.93
#